data_AF-A0A7K0C976-F1
#
_entry.id   AF-A0A7K0C976-F1
#
_cell.length_a   1.000
_cell.length_b   1.000
_cell.length_c   1.000
_cell.angle_alpha   90.00
_cell.angle_beta   90.00
_cell.angle_gamma   90.00
#
_symmetry.space_group_name_H-M   'P 1'
#
loop_
_entity.id
_entity.type
_entity.pdbx_description
1 polymer ?
#
loop_
_entity_poly.entity_id
_entity_poly.type
_entity_poly.pdbx_seq_one_letter_code
_entity_poly.pdbx_strand_id
1 'polypeptide(L)'
;MLAEGAWHDGCPAGRDELRRVTLTHWGFDGKPHRGTLVVNADVADSVTRIFARLLAERFPIRRMKPIEEYGGNDDASMRADNSSAFNCRRPGQANAPSAQSPHANGRAVDLNPMENPWKDLRCSCWQPSSSQQARTPGPGKILEGDAVWRAFRAEGWIWQDIKTPDYQHFDTGFPSVPFPGSQ
;
A
#
# COMPACT_ATOMS: atom_id res chain seq x y z
N MET A 1 -18.06 -4.40 -8.91
CA MET A 1 -16.97 -4.68 -9.86
C MET A 1 -15.82 -3.70 -9.61
N LEU A 2 -14.59 -4.06 -9.95
CA LEU A 2 -13.47 -3.11 -10.00
C LEU A 2 -13.67 -2.21 -11.23
N ALA A 3 -13.50 -0.90 -11.08
CA ALA A 3 -13.71 0.04 -12.18
C ALA A 3 -12.51 0.06 -13.14
N GLU A 4 -12.76 0.44 -14.39
CA GLU A 4 -11.82 0.42 -15.54
C GLU A 4 -10.51 1.21 -15.32
N GLY A 5 -10.45 2.12 -14.34
CA GLY A 5 -9.24 2.90 -14.06
C GLY A 5 -8.17 2.16 -13.27
N ALA A 6 -8.58 1.24 -12.38
CA ALA A 6 -7.67 0.48 -11.52
C ALA A 6 -7.17 -0.81 -12.18
N TRP A 7 -8.01 -1.41 -13.04
CA TRP A 7 -7.77 -2.66 -13.75
C TRP A 7 -8.13 -2.49 -15.23
N HIS A 8 -7.30 -3.02 -16.12
CA HIS A 8 -7.52 -3.08 -17.57
C HIS A 8 -6.98 -4.41 -18.15
N ASP A 9 -7.30 -4.70 -19.41
CA ASP A 9 -6.73 -5.86 -20.09
C ASP A 9 -5.20 -5.74 -20.14
N GLY A 10 -4.50 -6.83 -19.79
CA GLY A 10 -3.04 -6.85 -19.64
C GLY A 10 -2.53 -6.65 -18.21
N CYS A 11 -3.42 -6.45 -17.22
CA CYS A 11 -3.05 -6.57 -15.81
C CYS A 11 -2.63 -8.00 -15.47
N PRO A 12 -1.59 -8.18 -14.64
CA PRO A 12 -1.11 -9.51 -14.29
C PRO A 12 -2.09 -10.26 -13.38
N ALA A 13 -2.81 -9.57 -12.49
CA ALA A 13 -3.91 -10.18 -11.74
C ALA A 13 -5.24 -10.11 -12.52
N GLY A 14 -5.92 -11.24 -12.61
CA GLY A 14 -7.30 -11.35 -13.08
C GLY A 14 -8.29 -10.65 -12.13
N ARG A 15 -9.42 -10.15 -12.66
CA ARG A 15 -10.46 -9.50 -11.83
C ARG A 15 -11.03 -10.47 -10.78
N ASP A 16 -11.12 -11.74 -11.11
CA ASP A 16 -11.61 -12.84 -10.28
C ASP A 16 -10.63 -13.26 -9.18
N GLU A 17 -9.36 -12.88 -9.30
CA GLU A 17 -8.34 -13.07 -8.27
C GLU A 17 -8.36 -11.96 -7.20
N LEU A 18 -9.06 -10.84 -7.44
CA LEU A 18 -9.05 -9.68 -6.54
C LEU A 18 -10.25 -9.67 -5.57
N ARG A 19 -10.03 -9.14 -4.37
CA ARG A 19 -11.02 -9.00 -3.30
C ARG A 19 -11.03 -7.57 -2.78
N ARG A 20 -12.24 -7.05 -2.50
CA ARG A 20 -12.42 -5.83 -1.71
C ARG A 20 -12.45 -6.22 -0.24
N VAL A 21 -11.52 -5.70 0.55
CA VAL A 21 -11.46 -5.91 1.99
C VAL A 21 -11.83 -4.60 2.67
N THR A 22 -12.95 -4.59 3.40
CA THR A 22 -13.38 -3.43 4.18
C THR A 22 -12.83 -3.54 5.60
N LEU A 23 -12.09 -2.52 6.01
CA LEU A 23 -11.32 -2.50 7.26
C LEU A 23 -11.77 -1.35 8.13
N THR A 24 -11.66 -1.52 9.44
CA THR A 24 -11.82 -0.41 10.39
C THR A 24 -10.43 0.08 10.79
N HIS A 25 -10.22 1.40 10.81
CA HIS A 25 -8.95 2.01 11.20
C HIS A 25 -9.18 3.25 12.05
N TRP A 26 -8.16 3.68 12.79
CA TRP A 26 -8.18 5.00 13.42
C TRP A 26 -7.81 6.07 12.40
N GLY A 27 -8.57 7.16 12.40
CA GLY A 27 -8.24 8.37 11.66
C GLY A 27 -7.30 9.25 12.48
N PHE A 28 -6.68 10.22 11.81
CA PHE A 28 -5.91 11.27 12.48
C PHE A 28 -6.76 12.22 13.33
N ASP A 29 -8.08 12.19 13.16
CA ASP A 29 -9.05 12.86 14.04
C ASP A 29 -9.30 12.09 15.35
N GLY A 30 -8.61 10.96 15.56
CA GLY A 30 -8.75 10.14 16.74
C GLY A 30 -10.10 9.42 16.83
N LYS A 31 -10.74 9.11 15.69
CA LYS A 31 -11.99 8.35 15.60
C LYS A 31 -11.85 7.11 14.73
N PRO A 32 -12.67 6.06 14.92
CA PRO A 32 -12.70 4.93 14.02
C PRO A 32 -13.41 5.31 12.70
N HIS A 33 -12.83 4.88 11.58
CA HIS A 33 -13.36 5.03 10.22
C HIS A 33 -13.38 3.69 9.50
N ARG A 34 -14.19 3.59 8.43
CA ARG A 34 -14.18 2.43 7.52
C ARG A 34 -13.42 2.79 6.25
N GLY A 35 -12.45 1.95 5.91
CA GLY A 35 -11.66 2.00 4.68
C GLY A 35 -11.87 0.77 3.82
N THR A 36 -11.41 0.81 2.57
CA THR A 36 -11.41 -0.36 1.69
C THR A 36 -10.11 -0.46 0.92
N LEU A 37 -9.52 -1.64 0.94
CA LEU A 37 -8.42 -2.03 0.07
C LEU A 37 -8.91 -3.04 -0.96
N VAL A 38 -8.31 -3.01 -2.14
CA VAL A 38 -8.44 -4.06 -3.15
C VAL A 38 -7.14 -4.83 -3.14
N VAL A 39 -7.19 -6.14 -2.92
CA VAL A 39 -6.01 -7.00 -2.78
C VAL A 39 -6.23 -8.31 -3.51
N ASN A 40 -5.18 -9.08 -3.76
CA ASN A 40 -5.33 -10.46 -4.23
C ASN A 40 -6.02 -11.31 -3.15
N ALA A 41 -6.79 -12.30 -3.58
CA ALA A 41 -7.51 -13.20 -2.69
C ALA A 41 -6.57 -13.96 -1.75
N ASP A 42 -5.35 -14.29 -2.20
CA ASP A 42 -4.37 -15.03 -1.40
C ASP A 42 -3.76 -14.21 -0.23
N VAL A 43 -3.81 -12.88 -0.28
CA VAL A 43 -3.36 -12.00 0.81
C VAL A 43 -4.49 -11.39 1.63
N ALA A 44 -5.76 -11.61 1.26
CA ALA A 44 -6.91 -10.94 1.88
C ALA A 44 -7.01 -11.17 3.40
N ASP A 45 -6.76 -12.41 3.85
CA ASP A 45 -6.78 -12.76 5.27
C ASP A 45 -5.58 -12.16 6.03
N SER A 46 -4.40 -12.18 5.41
CA SER A 46 -3.18 -11.57 5.97
C SER A 46 -3.36 -10.07 6.18
N VAL A 47 -3.86 -9.37 5.15
CA VAL A 47 -4.20 -7.93 5.24
C VAL A 47 -5.22 -7.69 6.34
N THR A 48 -6.25 -8.52 6.46
CA THR A 48 -7.25 -8.37 7.54
C THR A 48 -6.60 -8.47 8.94
N ARG A 49 -5.69 -9.42 9.17
CA ARG A 49 -4.97 -9.56 10.43
C ARG A 49 -4.02 -8.40 10.71
N ILE A 50 -3.27 -7.94 9.71
CA ILE A 50 -2.38 -6.77 9.81
C ILE A 50 -3.18 -5.56 10.29
N PHE A 51 -4.27 -5.23 9.60
CA PHE A 51 -5.05 -4.03 9.93
C PHE A 51 -5.85 -4.17 11.22
N ALA A 52 -6.27 -5.37 11.62
CA ALA A 52 -6.82 -5.61 12.95
C ALA A 52 -5.80 -5.27 14.05
N ARG A 53 -4.52 -5.62 13.85
CA ARG A 53 -3.45 -5.23 14.77
C ARG A 53 -3.19 -3.73 14.77
N LEU A 54 -3.16 -3.08 13.61
CA LEU A 54 -3.00 -1.62 13.52
C LEU A 54 -4.15 -0.87 14.21
N LEU A 55 -5.38 -1.38 14.08
CA LEU A 55 -6.55 -0.85 14.77
C LEU A 55 -6.39 -0.96 16.30
N ALA A 56 -5.91 -2.10 16.80
CA ALA A 56 -5.66 -2.33 18.22
C ALA A 56 -4.56 -1.41 18.78
N GLU A 57 -3.49 -1.19 18.01
CA GLU A 57 -2.40 -0.27 18.38
C GLU A 57 -2.72 1.21 18.13
N ARG A 58 -3.94 1.52 17.66
CA ARG A 58 -4.40 2.87 17.33
C ARG A 58 -3.50 3.64 16.36
N PHE A 59 -2.87 2.93 15.43
CA PHE A 59 -2.06 3.57 14.39
C PHE A 59 -2.97 4.43 13.49
N PRO A 60 -2.69 5.74 13.33
CA PRO A 60 -3.55 6.62 12.55
C PRO A 60 -3.30 6.43 11.05
N ILE A 61 -4.39 6.26 10.32
CA ILE A 61 -4.43 6.18 8.86
C ILE A 61 -5.30 7.30 8.34
N ARG A 62 -4.79 8.07 7.38
CA ARG A 62 -5.44 9.27 6.89
C ARG A 62 -6.68 8.96 6.06
N ARG A 63 -6.48 8.14 5.03
CA ARG A 63 -7.50 7.69 4.09
C ARG A 63 -7.16 6.28 3.65
N MET A 64 -8.20 5.52 3.35
CA MET A 64 -8.07 4.17 2.82
C MET A 64 -9.20 3.94 1.83
N LYS A 65 -8.96 4.39 0.61
CA LYS A 65 -9.88 4.32 -0.52
C LYS A 65 -9.24 3.49 -1.62
N PRO A 66 -10.04 2.69 -2.33
CA PRO A 66 -9.52 1.92 -3.44
C PRO A 66 -9.18 2.87 -4.61
N ILE A 67 -8.18 2.53 -5.41
CA ILE A 67 -7.56 3.48 -6.35
C ILE A 67 -8.51 3.98 -7.45
N GLU A 68 -9.59 3.25 -7.72
CA GLU A 68 -10.63 3.69 -8.64
C GLU A 68 -11.35 4.97 -8.22
N GLU A 69 -11.37 5.33 -6.92
CA GLU A 69 -11.91 6.63 -6.48
C GLU A 69 -11.07 7.80 -7.03
N TYR A 70 -9.83 7.53 -7.48
CA TYR A 70 -8.93 8.47 -8.13
C TYR A 70 -8.78 8.19 -9.64
N GLY A 71 -9.66 7.36 -10.22
CA GLY A 71 -9.59 6.97 -11.64
C GLY A 71 -8.31 6.21 -12.02
N GLY A 72 -7.65 5.55 -11.05
CA GLY A 72 -6.36 4.88 -11.26
C GLY A 72 -5.13 5.80 -11.22
N ASN A 73 -5.29 7.06 -10.84
CA ASN A 73 -4.19 8.01 -10.74
C ASN A 73 -3.45 7.88 -9.40
N ASP A 74 -2.30 7.21 -9.43
CA ASP A 74 -1.46 6.96 -8.25
C ASP A 74 -0.98 8.26 -7.59
N ASP A 75 -0.55 9.25 -8.39
CA ASP A 75 -0.07 10.53 -7.86
C ASP A 75 -1.18 11.32 -7.16
N ALA A 76 -2.41 11.26 -7.69
CA ALA A 76 -3.57 11.89 -7.04
C ALA A 76 -3.91 11.19 -5.71
N SER A 77 -3.84 9.85 -5.67
CA SER A 77 -4.01 9.06 -4.45
C SER A 77 -2.95 9.39 -3.40
N MET A 78 -1.66 9.41 -3.80
CA MET A 78 -0.56 9.74 -2.89
C MET A 78 -0.64 11.17 -2.37
N ARG A 79 -0.96 12.17 -3.21
CA ARG A 79 -1.16 13.57 -2.75
C ARG A 79 -2.37 13.72 -1.83
N ALA A 80 -3.34 12.82 -1.92
CA ALA A 80 -4.45 12.71 -0.98
C ALA A 80 -4.06 11.91 0.28
N ASP A 81 -2.80 11.51 0.45
CA ASP A 81 -2.34 10.72 1.59
C ASP A 81 -3.19 9.45 1.78
N ASN A 82 -3.53 8.80 0.66
CA ASN A 82 -4.40 7.64 0.64
C ASN A 82 -3.59 6.35 0.71
N SER A 83 -3.88 5.54 1.72
CA SER A 83 -3.41 4.17 1.80
C SER A 83 -4.14 3.31 0.77
N SER A 84 -3.38 2.59 -0.06
CA SER A 84 -3.91 1.80 -1.17
C SER A 84 -3.12 0.51 -1.40
N ALA A 85 -3.70 -0.42 -2.15
CA ALA A 85 -3.10 -1.73 -2.41
C ALA A 85 -3.07 -2.00 -3.93
N PHE A 86 -4.07 -2.67 -4.49
CA PHE A 86 -4.09 -2.94 -5.92
C PHE A 86 -4.15 -1.64 -6.76
N ASN A 87 -3.20 -1.52 -7.68
CA ASN A 87 -3.22 -0.57 -8.78
C ASN A 87 -2.44 -1.19 -9.93
N CYS A 88 -3.11 -1.46 -11.05
CA CYS A 88 -2.45 -2.04 -12.22
C CYS A 88 -1.44 -1.10 -12.89
N ARG A 89 -1.45 0.19 -12.51
CA ARG A 89 -0.56 1.27 -12.93
C ARG A 89 -0.39 1.40 -14.44
N ARG A 90 -0.71 2.58 -14.95
CA ARG A 90 -0.37 2.98 -16.32
C ARG A 90 1.16 3.07 -16.48
N PRO A 91 1.71 2.92 -17.69
CA PRO A 91 3.14 3.11 -17.95
C PRO A 91 3.66 4.45 -17.38
N GLY A 92 4.81 4.44 -16.72
CA GLY A 92 5.43 5.65 -16.14
C GLY A 92 4.97 6.01 -14.72
N GLN A 93 4.09 5.22 -14.08
CA GLN A 93 3.68 5.44 -12.68
C GLN A 93 4.53 4.66 -11.65
N ALA A 94 5.50 3.85 -12.09
CA ALA A 94 6.41 3.10 -11.22
C ALA A 94 7.82 2.99 -11.82
N ASN A 95 8.78 2.58 -10.98
CA ASN A 95 10.15 2.23 -11.40
C ASN A 95 10.27 0.82 -12.00
N ALA A 96 9.19 0.03 -12.03
CA ALA A 96 9.16 -1.33 -12.54
C ALA A 96 8.07 -1.51 -13.61
N PRO A 97 8.21 -2.47 -14.54
CA PRO A 97 7.15 -2.83 -15.48
C PRO A 97 5.86 -3.24 -14.75
N SER A 98 4.70 -2.77 -15.22
CA SER A 98 3.40 -3.06 -14.58
C SER A 98 3.16 -4.56 -14.36
N ALA A 99 3.58 -5.42 -15.30
CA ALA A 99 3.44 -6.88 -15.18
C ALA A 99 4.17 -7.51 -13.99
N GLN A 100 5.24 -6.88 -13.50
CA GLN A 100 6.05 -7.40 -12.38
C GLN A 100 5.75 -6.66 -11.08
N SER A 101 4.94 -5.59 -11.11
CA SER A 101 4.64 -4.79 -9.94
C SER A 101 3.78 -5.58 -8.94
N PRO A 102 4.17 -5.64 -7.65
CA PRO A 102 3.34 -6.24 -6.62
C PRO A 102 1.97 -5.57 -6.46
N HIS A 103 1.88 -4.24 -6.67
CA HIS A 103 0.59 -3.54 -6.71
C HIS A 103 -0.32 -4.02 -7.83
N ALA A 104 0.23 -4.26 -9.03
CA ALA A 104 -0.54 -4.75 -10.16
C ALA A 104 -1.00 -6.21 -9.98
N ASN A 105 -0.36 -6.95 -9.08
CA ASN A 105 -0.78 -8.30 -8.68
C ASN A 105 -1.71 -8.30 -7.45
N GLY A 106 -1.93 -7.14 -6.81
CA GLY A 106 -2.75 -7.01 -5.60
C GLY A 106 -2.06 -7.50 -4.32
N ARG A 107 -0.72 -7.63 -4.33
CA ARG A 107 0.08 -8.16 -3.20
C ARG A 107 1.05 -7.13 -2.61
N ALA A 108 0.63 -5.87 -2.65
CA ALA A 108 1.32 -4.76 -2.01
C ALA A 108 0.34 -3.83 -1.29
N VAL A 109 0.83 -3.10 -0.30
CA VAL A 109 0.11 -2.06 0.43
C VAL A 109 1.03 -0.87 0.64
N ASP A 110 0.55 0.31 0.30
CA ASP A 110 1.15 1.61 0.64
C ASP A 110 0.34 2.27 1.75
N LEU A 111 1.02 2.86 2.73
CA LEU A 111 0.40 3.49 3.91
C LEU A 111 0.81 4.96 4.09
N ASN A 112 -0.20 5.84 4.18
CA ASN A 112 -0.05 7.29 4.39
C ASN A 112 1.12 7.91 3.58
N PRO A 113 1.03 7.99 2.24
CA PRO A 113 2.13 8.43 1.38
C PRO A 113 2.72 9.81 1.72
N MET A 114 1.94 10.75 2.28
CA MET A 114 2.48 12.06 2.68
C MET A 114 3.36 11.95 3.94
N GLU A 115 3.14 10.92 4.74
CA GLU A 115 3.85 10.64 6.00
C GLU A 115 5.03 9.70 5.75
N ASN A 116 4.92 8.88 4.71
CA ASN A 116 5.88 7.84 4.32
C ASN A 116 6.22 7.97 2.82
N PRO A 117 6.94 9.03 2.41
CA PRO A 117 7.28 9.25 1.02
C PRO A 117 8.28 8.21 0.51
N TRP A 118 8.42 8.13 -0.81
CA TRP A 118 9.37 7.22 -1.46
C TRP A 118 10.31 7.99 -2.40
N LYS A 119 11.46 7.39 -2.71
CA LYS A 119 12.50 7.98 -3.56
C LYS A 119 12.32 7.54 -5.02
N ASP A 120 11.88 8.47 -5.86
CA ASP A 120 11.82 8.27 -7.30
C ASP A 120 13.19 8.52 -7.94
N LEU A 121 13.83 7.45 -8.41
CA LEU A 121 15.16 7.49 -9.01
C LEU A 121 15.17 8.17 -10.38
N ARG A 122 14.04 8.23 -11.09
CA ARG A 122 13.95 8.82 -12.44
C ARG A 122 14.15 10.33 -12.41
N CYS A 123 13.64 10.98 -11.36
CA CYS A 123 13.84 12.42 -11.09
C CYS A 123 14.86 12.68 -9.97
N SER A 124 15.34 11.63 -9.29
CA SER A 124 16.10 11.75 -8.03
C SER A 124 15.39 12.60 -6.97
N CYS A 125 14.06 12.51 -6.89
CA CYS A 125 13.18 13.33 -6.05
C CYS A 125 12.34 12.46 -5.10
N TRP A 126 11.72 13.08 -4.09
CA TRP A 126 10.81 12.41 -3.16
C TRP A 126 9.37 12.62 -3.60
N GLN A 127 8.57 11.55 -3.55
CA GLN A 127 7.16 11.54 -3.91
C GLN A 127 6.32 11.08 -2.72
N PRO A 128 5.12 11.65 -2.50
CA PRO A 128 4.56 12.83 -3.17
C PRO A 128 5.22 14.15 -2.72
N SER A 129 6.04 14.13 -1.67
CA SER A 129 6.70 15.30 -1.09
C SER A 129 7.98 14.91 -0.36
N SER A 130 8.95 15.82 -0.26
CA SER A 130 10.15 15.64 0.58
C SER A 130 9.94 16.01 2.05
N SER A 131 8.76 16.51 2.43
CA SER A 131 8.50 17.05 3.78
C SER A 131 8.73 16.03 4.91
N GLN A 132 8.54 14.74 4.63
CA GLN A 132 8.72 13.65 5.59
C GLN A 132 9.87 12.69 5.21
N GLN A 133 10.81 13.14 4.37
CA GLN A 133 11.99 12.35 3.99
C GLN A 133 12.87 11.99 5.20
N ALA A 134 12.93 12.87 6.20
CA ALA A 134 13.63 12.58 7.45
C ALA A 134 12.81 11.58 8.26
N ARG A 135 13.39 10.41 8.55
CA ARG A 135 12.72 9.35 9.34
C ARG A 135 12.83 9.59 10.84
N THR A 136 12.13 10.62 11.29
CA THR A 136 11.87 10.88 12.70
C THR A 136 10.48 10.34 13.11
N PRO A 137 10.28 9.97 14.39
CA PRO A 137 8.97 9.54 14.89
C PRO A 137 7.89 10.59 14.70
N GLY A 138 6.66 10.15 14.40
CA GLY A 138 5.50 11.01 14.26
C GLY A 138 4.22 10.21 13.97
N PRO A 139 3.04 10.83 14.07
CA PRO A 139 1.76 10.16 13.79
C PRO A 139 1.71 9.64 12.35
N GLY A 140 1.33 8.39 12.16
CA GLY A 140 1.15 7.76 10.84
C GLY A 140 2.44 7.47 10.07
N LYS A 141 3.59 7.72 10.70
CA LYS A 141 4.92 7.43 10.17
C LYS A 141 5.33 5.99 10.49
N ILE A 142 5.93 5.33 9.50
CA ILE A 142 6.50 3.99 9.61
C ILE A 142 7.99 4.10 9.92
N LEU A 143 8.44 3.39 10.95
CA LEU A 143 9.84 3.24 11.33
C LEU A 143 10.16 1.76 11.56
N GLU A 144 11.42 1.38 11.33
CA GLU A 144 11.86 0.03 11.64
C GLU A 144 11.57 -0.32 13.11
N GLY A 145 11.01 -1.51 13.32
CA GLY A 145 10.66 -2.01 14.63
C GLY A 145 9.36 -1.44 15.22
N ASP A 146 8.65 -0.54 14.53
CA ASP A 146 7.37 0.02 15.01
C ASP A 146 6.17 -0.93 14.86
N ALA A 147 4.97 -0.47 15.21
CA ALA A 147 3.74 -1.25 15.14
C ALA A 147 3.41 -1.74 13.72
N VAL A 148 3.58 -0.88 12.71
CA VAL A 148 3.29 -1.21 11.31
C VAL A 148 4.31 -2.21 10.80
N TRP A 149 5.59 -1.89 10.95
CA TRP A 149 6.68 -2.77 10.55
C TRP A 149 6.52 -4.15 11.17
N ARG A 150 6.28 -4.24 12.49
CA ARG A 150 6.08 -5.55 13.16
C ARG A 150 4.83 -6.27 12.68
N ALA A 151 3.74 -5.58 12.36
CA ALA A 151 2.51 -6.20 11.90
C ALA A 151 2.70 -6.87 10.53
N PHE A 152 3.30 -6.15 9.58
CA PHE A 152 3.61 -6.69 8.25
C PHE A 152 4.65 -7.80 8.31
N ARG A 153 5.74 -7.61 9.08
CA ARG A 153 6.82 -8.62 9.20
C ARG A 153 6.35 -9.92 9.85
N ALA A 154 5.45 -9.86 10.83
CA ALA A 154 4.87 -11.04 11.47
C ALA A 154 4.08 -11.91 10.48
N GLU A 155 3.55 -11.29 9.43
CA GLU A 155 2.82 -11.95 8.36
C GLU A 155 3.73 -12.28 7.17
N GLY A 156 5.04 -12.11 7.27
CA GLY A 156 5.99 -12.47 6.21
C GLY A 156 6.14 -11.45 5.07
N TRP A 157 5.57 -10.25 5.22
CA TRP A 157 5.74 -9.18 4.23
C TRP A 157 7.12 -8.53 4.32
N ILE A 158 7.57 -7.95 3.22
CA ILE A 158 8.84 -7.24 3.08
C ILE A 158 8.54 -5.74 3.10
N TRP A 159 9.24 -5.01 3.96
CA TRP A 159 9.24 -3.55 3.90
C TRP A 159 10.28 -3.12 2.87
N GLN A 160 9.87 -2.31 1.89
CA GLN A 160 10.71 -1.98 0.74
C GLN A 160 11.58 -0.73 0.95
N ASP A 161 11.73 -0.29 2.20
CA ASP A 161 12.80 0.63 2.61
C ASP A 161 14.16 -0.09 2.64
N ILE A 162 14.67 -0.41 1.46
CA ILE A 162 15.94 -1.12 1.25
C ILE A 162 17.00 -0.17 0.66
N LYS A 163 17.70 -0.58 -0.41
CA LYS A 163 18.71 0.27 -1.08
C LYS A 163 18.13 1.58 -1.62
N THR A 164 16.86 1.56 -2.04
CA THR A 164 16.12 2.74 -2.48
C THR A 164 14.95 2.94 -1.54
N PRO A 165 14.89 4.06 -0.79
CA PRO A 165 13.84 4.24 0.20
C PRO A 165 12.45 4.25 -0.41
N ASP A 166 11.57 3.43 0.14
CA ASP A 166 10.14 3.42 -0.12
C ASP A 166 9.39 3.18 1.19
N TYR A 167 9.18 4.26 1.95
CA TYR A 167 8.74 4.15 3.34
C TYR A 167 7.30 3.65 3.48
N GLN A 168 6.46 3.91 2.48
CA GLN A 168 5.06 3.50 2.47
C GLN A 168 4.88 2.02 2.15
N HIS A 169 5.84 1.42 1.45
CA HIS A 169 5.58 0.23 0.65
C HIS A 169 5.93 -1.08 1.35
N PHE A 170 4.94 -1.96 1.43
CA PHE A 170 5.12 -3.36 1.79
C PHE A 170 4.60 -4.26 0.68
N ASP A 171 5.33 -5.34 0.41
CA ASP A 171 4.90 -6.37 -0.54
C ASP A 171 5.27 -7.79 -0.09
N THR A 172 4.82 -8.79 -0.85
CA THR A 172 5.11 -10.21 -0.60
C THR A 172 6.30 -10.74 -1.41
N GLY A 173 7.11 -9.88 -2.02
CA GLY A 173 8.26 -10.24 -2.85
C GLY A 173 8.17 -9.75 -4.31
N PHE A 174 9.35 -9.56 -4.90
CA PHE A 174 9.54 -9.21 -6.32
C PHE A 174 10.47 -10.22 -7.02
N PRO A 175 10.09 -10.81 -8.17
CA PRO A 175 8.79 -10.66 -8.84
C PRO A 175 7.65 -11.22 -7.97
N SER A 176 6.44 -10.67 -8.13
CA SER A 176 5.28 -11.09 -7.34
C SER A 176 4.87 -12.52 -7.68
N VAL A 177 4.69 -13.34 -6.65
CA VAL A 177 4.24 -14.74 -6.73
C VAL A 177 3.06 -14.96 -5.78
N PRO A 178 2.26 -16.03 -5.96
CA PRO A 178 1.20 -16.39 -5.02
C PRO A 178 1.72 -16.44 -3.58
N PHE A 179 0.97 -15.81 -2.68
CA PHE A 179 1.38 -15.67 -1.30
C PHE A 179 1.05 -16.96 -0.52
N PRO A 180 2.05 -17.69 0.02
CA PRO A 180 1.82 -18.97 0.68
C PRO A 180 1.19 -18.85 2.07
N GLY A 181 1.04 -17.62 2.59
CA GLY A 181 0.63 -17.37 3.97
C GLY A 181 1.79 -17.44 4.97
N SER A 182 1.59 -16.85 6.14
CA SER A 182 2.41 -17.15 7.33
C SER A 182 2.04 -18.56 7.83
N GLN A 183 3.01 -19.46 7.95
CA GLN A 183 2.85 -20.73 8.67
C GLN A 183 2.55 -20.51 10.14
#